data_AF-A0A4Y2R3J2-F1
#
_entry.id   AF-A0A4Y2R3J2-F1
#
_cell.length_a   1.000
_cell.length_b   1.000
_cell.length_c   1.000
_cell.angle_alpha   90.00
_cell.angle_beta   90.00
_cell.angle_gamma   90.00
#
_symmetry.space_group_name_H-M   'P 1'
#
loop_
_entity.id
_entity.type
_entity.pdbx_description
1 polymer ?
#
loop_
_entity_poly.entity_id
_entity_poly.type
_entity_poly.pdbx_seq_one_letter_code
_entity_poly.pdbx_strand_id
1 'polypeptide(L)'
;MWRANPKAWVTRQFFVQWVNLVFGPSVKKYLQENNLPMQALLVLDNAPAHPPNLEDDILEEFKFIKVLYLPPNTTPILQPMDQQAISNFKKLYTKHLFRRCFEVTENTNLTLREYWKDNFNNVKKLWPESVAESTFEGFEPEVPVEEEIVSLGRSMSLVMDERDVNELVEEHSQELTTE
;
A
#
# COMPACT_ATOMS: atom_id res chain seq x y z
N MET A 1 -6.06 -6.67 7.29
CA MET A 1 -5.78 -5.51 8.17
C MET A 1 -5.81 -6.02 9.61
N TRP A 2 -4.67 -6.23 10.26
CA TRP A 2 -4.64 -7.06 11.48
C TRP A 2 -4.93 -6.27 12.77
N ARG A 3 -4.64 -4.96 12.81
CA ARG A 3 -5.18 -3.99 13.79
C ARG A 3 -5.34 -2.63 13.12
N ALA A 4 -6.52 -2.01 13.21
CA ALA A 4 -6.80 -0.71 12.62
C ALA A 4 -7.26 0.26 13.70
N ASN A 5 -6.58 1.39 13.85
CA ASN A 5 -7.02 2.49 14.70
C ASN A 5 -6.79 3.80 13.94
N PRO A 6 -7.85 4.57 13.62
CA PRO A 6 -7.72 5.82 12.87
C PRO A 6 -6.97 6.92 13.64
N LYS A 7 -6.68 6.73 14.93
CA LYS A 7 -6.05 7.73 15.80
C LYS A 7 -4.74 7.29 16.43
N ALA A 8 -4.25 6.09 16.11
CA ALA A 8 -3.07 5.55 16.77
C ALA A 8 -2.03 5.08 15.77
N TRP A 9 -0.80 5.51 16.03
CA TRP A 9 0.40 5.03 15.36
C TRP A 9 0.70 3.59 15.78
N VAL A 10 1.43 2.87 14.94
CA VAL A 10 1.95 1.54 15.30
C VAL A 10 2.91 1.71 16.48
N THR A 11 2.74 0.90 17.52
CA THR A 11 3.67 0.83 18.66
C THR A 11 4.67 -0.30 18.43
N ARG A 12 5.81 -0.28 19.13
CA ARG A 12 6.77 -1.40 19.11
C ARG A 12 6.12 -2.74 19.43
N GLN A 13 5.22 -2.76 20.42
CA GLN A 13 4.47 -3.96 20.78
C GLN A 13 3.60 -4.47 19.62
N PHE A 14 2.92 -3.57 18.91
CA PHE A 14 2.15 -3.97 17.75
C PHE A 14 3.04 -4.40 16.58
N PHE A 15 4.19 -3.76 16.39
CA PHE A 15 5.14 -4.18 15.37
C PHE A 15 5.64 -5.61 15.60
N VAL A 16 6.07 -5.95 16.82
CA VAL A 16 6.48 -7.32 17.17
C VAL A 16 5.35 -8.33 16.97
N GLN A 17 4.12 -7.98 17.36
CA GLN A 17 2.96 -8.84 17.11
C GLN A 17 2.70 -9.04 15.63
N TRP A 18 2.82 -7.99 14.80
CA TRP A 18 2.68 -8.10 13.36
C TRP A 18 3.72 -9.05 12.76
N VAL A 19 4.98 -8.93 13.18
CA VAL A 19 6.06 -9.78 12.69
C VAL A 19 5.76 -11.26 12.97
N ASN A 20 5.34 -11.58 14.19
CA ASN A 20 5.12 -12.97 14.60
C ASN A 20 3.76 -13.56 14.19
N LEU A 21 2.71 -12.75 14.10
CA LEU A 21 1.35 -13.24 13.82
C LEU A 21 0.95 -13.13 12.36
N VAL A 22 1.64 -12.29 11.58
CA VAL A 22 1.26 -12.00 10.20
C VAL A 22 2.45 -12.19 9.26
N PHE A 23 3.51 -11.39 9.41
CA PHE A 23 4.63 -11.38 8.46
C PHE A 23 5.34 -12.74 8.40
N GLY A 24 5.80 -13.27 9.53
CA GLY A 24 6.50 -14.55 9.61
C GLY A 24 5.73 -15.72 9.01
N PRO A 25 4.46 -15.96 9.43
CA PRO A 25 3.60 -16.97 8.81
C PRO A 25 3.42 -16.78 7.31
N SER A 26 3.18 -15.54 6.85
CA SER A 26 2.98 -15.23 5.43
C SER A 26 4.23 -15.51 4.59
N VAL A 27 5.41 -15.08 5.04
CA VAL A 27 6.68 -15.31 4.33
C VAL A 27 7.01 -16.80 4.32
N LYS A 28 6.86 -17.50 5.45
CA LYS A 28 7.07 -18.95 5.54
C LYS A 28 6.21 -19.70 4.52
N LYS A 29 4.92 -19.36 4.47
CA LYS A 29 3.97 -19.93 3.51
C LYS A 29 4.40 -19.66 2.06
N TYR A 30 4.71 -18.41 1.73
CA TYR A 30 5.14 -18.04 0.38
C TYR A 30 6.40 -18.80 -0.07
N LEU A 31 7.42 -18.88 0.79
CA LEU A 31 8.66 -19.61 0.49
C LEU A 31 8.40 -21.09 0.25
N GLN A 32 7.51 -21.71 1.05
CA GLN A 32 7.12 -23.11 0.89
C GLN A 32 6.34 -23.35 -0.41
N GLU A 33 5.33 -22.53 -0.70
CA GLU A 33 4.49 -22.67 -1.90
C GLU A 33 5.28 -22.49 -3.19
N ASN A 34 6.34 -21.68 -3.17
CA ASN A 34 7.20 -21.41 -4.32
C ASN A 34 8.50 -22.25 -4.33
N ASN A 35 8.65 -23.22 -3.43
CA ASN A 35 9.86 -24.05 -3.29
C ASN A 35 11.16 -23.22 -3.17
N LEU A 36 11.11 -22.09 -2.46
CA LEU A 36 12.25 -21.21 -2.24
C LEU A 36 12.99 -21.59 -0.94
N PRO A 37 14.29 -21.26 -0.80
CA PRO A 37 15.02 -21.43 0.44
C PRO A 37 14.34 -20.70 1.60
N MET A 38 14.38 -21.30 2.79
CA MET A 38 13.84 -20.68 4.01
C MET A 38 14.80 -19.59 4.51
N GLN A 39 14.81 -18.45 3.81
CA GLN A 39 15.64 -17.28 4.08
C GLN A 39 14.88 -16.02 3.66
N ALA A 40 14.87 -15.01 4.52
CA ALA A 40 14.25 -13.72 4.22
C ALA A 40 14.99 -12.57 4.90
N LEU A 41 14.95 -11.39 4.29
CA LEU A 41 15.48 -10.16 4.85
C LEU A 41 14.35 -9.14 5.01
N LEU A 42 14.08 -8.73 6.25
CA LEU A 42 13.17 -7.64 6.57
C LEU A 42 13.98 -6.34 6.70
N VAL A 43 13.78 -5.42 5.76
CA VAL A 43 14.44 -4.12 5.75
C VAL A 43 13.55 -3.07 6.42
N LEU A 44 14.06 -2.35 7.41
CA LEU A 44 13.32 -1.37 8.21
C LEU A 44 14.00 0.00 8.18
N ASP A 45 13.21 1.08 8.26
CA ASP A 45 13.72 2.42 8.58
C ASP A 45 13.93 2.57 10.09
N ASN A 46 14.28 3.79 10.51
CA ASN A 46 14.47 4.16 11.91
C ASN A 46 13.19 4.73 12.56
N ALA A 47 11.99 4.33 12.12
CA ALA A 47 10.76 4.79 12.74
C ALA A 47 10.70 4.41 14.24
N PRO A 48 10.11 5.27 15.12
CA PRO A 48 10.04 4.99 16.56
C PRO A 48 9.35 3.66 16.92
N ALA A 49 8.45 3.20 16.05
CA ALA A 49 7.71 1.95 16.16
C ALA A 49 8.59 0.70 15.94
N HIS A 50 9.77 0.83 15.34
CA HIS A 50 10.67 -0.28 15.08
C HIS A 50 11.59 -0.52 16.30
N PRO A 51 11.54 -1.70 16.93
CA PRO A 51 12.37 -2.00 18.09
C PRO A 51 13.81 -2.31 17.66
N PRO A 52 14.84 -1.71 18.25
CA PRO A 52 16.23 -1.86 17.78
C PRO A 52 16.76 -3.31 17.79
N ASN A 53 16.19 -4.17 18.64
CA ASN A 53 16.58 -5.57 18.79
C ASN A 53 15.46 -6.52 18.35
N LEU A 54 14.73 -6.19 17.28
CA LEU A 54 13.59 -6.98 16.80
C LEU A 54 13.90 -8.48 16.66
N GLU A 55 15.11 -8.85 16.25
CA GLU A 55 15.49 -10.27 16.07
C GLU A 55 15.32 -11.10 17.36
N ASP A 56 15.50 -10.50 18.54
CA ASP A 56 15.32 -11.18 19.83
C ASP A 56 13.84 -11.50 20.11
N ASP A 57 12.94 -10.66 19.60
CA ASP A 57 11.49 -10.77 19.77
C ASP A 57 10.82 -11.65 18.69
N ILE A 58 11.57 -12.09 17.67
CA ILE A 58 11.07 -13.02 16.65
C ILE A 58 11.04 -14.45 17.19
N LEU A 59 9.90 -15.13 17.04
CA LEU A 59 9.71 -16.52 17.45
C LEU A 59 10.70 -17.46 16.75
N GLU A 60 11.09 -18.54 17.43
CA GLU A 60 12.13 -19.47 16.96
C GLU A 60 11.86 -20.02 15.55
N GLU A 61 10.58 -20.31 15.24
CA GLU A 61 10.19 -20.83 13.94
C GLU A 61 10.34 -19.82 12.78
N PHE A 62 10.60 -18.55 13.08
CA PHE A 62 10.77 -17.45 12.12
C PHE A 62 12.19 -16.88 12.12
N LYS A 63 13.17 -17.53 12.77
CA LYS A 63 14.59 -17.08 12.80
C LYS A 63 15.30 -17.10 11.44
N PHE A 64 14.65 -17.65 10.41
CA PHE A 64 15.09 -17.51 9.02
C PHE A 64 14.93 -16.09 8.47
N ILE A 65 14.18 -15.23 9.16
CA ILE A 65 14.03 -13.81 8.87
C ILE A 65 15.17 -13.06 9.55
N LYS A 66 15.99 -12.37 8.76
CA LYS A 66 17.00 -11.43 9.24
C LYS A 66 16.48 -10.01 9.15
N VAL A 67 16.92 -9.14 10.06
CA VAL A 67 16.48 -7.74 10.10
C VAL A 67 17.65 -6.84 9.72
N LEU A 68 17.41 -5.93 8.77
CA LEU A 68 18.36 -4.90 8.37
C LEU A 68 17.75 -3.53 8.61
N TYR A 69 18.41 -2.70 9.42
CA TYR A 69 18.05 -1.29 9.59
C TYR A 69 18.79 -0.43 8.59
N LEU A 70 18.06 0.43 7.89
CA LEU A 70 18.65 1.44 7.03
C LEU A 70 19.29 2.57 7.86
N PRO A 71 20.28 3.28 7.30
CA PRO A 71 20.84 4.45 7.95
C PRO A 71 19.78 5.53 8.25
N PRO A 72 20.00 6.37 9.29
CA PRO A 72 19.13 7.53 9.53
C PRO A 72 19.14 8.48 8.34
N ASN A 73 18.00 9.10 8.04
CA ASN A 73 17.83 10.14 7.02
C ASN A 73 18.14 9.72 5.56
N THR A 74 18.14 8.42 5.24
CA THR A 74 18.31 7.92 3.87
C THR A 74 17.01 7.37 3.26
N THR A 75 15.88 7.55 3.94
CA THR A 75 14.62 6.82 3.69
C THR A 75 14.10 6.95 2.26
N PRO A 76 13.96 8.16 1.66
CA PRO A 76 13.39 8.26 0.31
C PRO A 76 14.27 7.66 -0.77
N ILE A 77 15.60 7.67 -0.57
CA ILE A 77 16.58 7.19 -1.56
C ILE A 77 16.80 5.69 -1.43
N LEU A 78 16.70 5.11 -0.23
CA LEU A 78 17.02 3.70 -0.01
C LEU A 78 15.80 2.82 0.24
N GLN A 79 14.62 3.37 0.54
CA GLN A 79 13.41 2.57 0.74
C GLN A 79 12.69 2.32 -0.57
N PRO A 80 12.61 1.05 -1.02
CA PRO A 80 11.84 0.71 -2.22
C PRO A 80 10.35 1.09 -2.09
N MET A 81 9.84 1.12 -0.85
CA MET A 81 8.48 1.56 -0.54
C MET A 81 8.25 3.01 -0.96
N ASP A 82 9.12 3.92 -0.53
CA ASP A 82 9.04 5.35 -0.83
C ASP A 82 9.37 5.65 -2.29
N GLN A 83 10.30 4.89 -2.89
CA GLN A 83 10.71 5.13 -4.27
C GLN A 83 9.58 4.87 -5.28
N GLN A 84 8.90 3.72 -5.16
CA GLN A 84 7.99 3.26 -6.23
C GLN A 84 6.76 2.54 -5.70
N ALA A 85 6.87 1.70 -4.67
CA ALA A 85 5.76 0.84 -4.28
C ALA A 85 4.54 1.66 -3.81
N ILE A 86 4.74 2.69 -2.99
CA ILE A 86 3.65 3.56 -2.50
C ILE A 86 3.04 4.36 -3.64
N SER A 87 3.86 4.97 -4.50
CA SER A 87 3.37 5.77 -5.63
C SER A 87 2.57 4.92 -6.61
N ASN A 88 3.10 3.76 -7.01
CA ASN A 88 2.40 2.84 -7.92
C ASN A 88 1.12 2.30 -7.30
N PHE A 89 1.14 1.93 -6.02
CA PHE A 89 -0.06 1.50 -5.32
C PHE A 89 -1.14 2.59 -5.31
N LYS A 90 -0.76 3.84 -5.03
CA LYS A 90 -1.70 4.97 -5.05
C LYS A 90 -2.28 5.20 -6.44
N LYS A 91 -1.47 5.15 -7.50
CA LYS A 91 -1.93 5.28 -8.88
C LYS A 91 -2.95 4.20 -9.23
N LEU A 92 -2.64 2.93 -8.96
CA LEU A 92 -3.54 1.81 -9.21
C LEU A 92 -4.83 1.93 -8.38
N TYR A 93 -4.71 2.26 -7.09
CA TYR A 93 -5.87 2.49 -6.24
C TYR A 93 -6.77 3.61 -6.78
N THR A 94 -6.18 4.73 -7.22
CA THR A 94 -6.89 5.85 -7.85
C THR A 94 -7.59 5.39 -9.15
N LYS A 95 -6.91 4.63 -10.00
CA LYS A 95 -7.51 4.03 -11.21
C LYS A 95 -8.74 3.18 -10.87
N HIS A 96 -8.62 2.23 -9.96
CA HIS A 96 -9.76 1.39 -9.56
C HIS A 96 -10.89 2.21 -8.95
N LEU A 97 -10.55 3.23 -8.16
CA LEU A 97 -11.52 4.15 -7.61
C LEU A 97 -12.29 4.89 -8.71
N PHE A 98 -11.61 5.48 -9.68
CA PHE A 98 -12.24 6.18 -10.81
C PHE A 98 -13.09 5.24 -11.66
N ARG A 99 -12.61 4.02 -11.93
CA ARG A 99 -13.40 3.01 -12.66
C ARG A 99 -14.68 2.68 -11.92
N ARG A 100 -14.60 2.51 -10.60
CA ARG A 100 -15.78 2.22 -9.79
C ARG A 100 -16.76 3.39 -9.76
N CYS A 101 -16.24 4.61 -9.67
CA CYS A 101 -17.03 5.82 -9.76
C CYS A 101 -17.80 5.90 -11.09
N PHE A 102 -17.12 5.65 -12.21
CA PHE A 102 -17.73 5.60 -13.54
C PHE A 102 -18.83 4.54 -13.63
N GLU A 103 -18.55 3.29 -13.23
CA GLU A 103 -19.51 2.18 -13.23
C GLU A 103 -20.80 2.53 -12.46
N VAL A 104 -20.67 3.20 -11.31
CA VAL A 104 -21.82 3.61 -10.49
C VAL A 104 -22.63 4.70 -11.19
N THR A 105 -21.97 5.72 -11.72
CA THR A 105 -22.67 6.84 -12.38
C THR A 105 -23.31 6.47 -13.71
N GLU A 106 -22.79 5.44 -14.39
CA GLU A 106 -23.33 4.97 -15.67
C GLU A 106 -24.48 3.97 -15.47
N ASN A 107 -24.37 3.06 -14.49
CA ASN A 107 -25.30 1.95 -14.34
C ASN A 107 -26.35 2.15 -13.22
N THR A 108 -26.27 3.25 -12.47
CA THR A 108 -27.20 3.53 -11.38
C THR A 108 -27.61 5.00 -11.37
N ASN A 109 -28.74 5.31 -10.72
CA ASN A 109 -29.16 6.70 -10.47
C ASN A 109 -28.46 7.31 -9.23
N LEU A 110 -27.49 6.61 -8.64
CA LEU A 110 -26.77 7.11 -7.47
C LEU A 110 -25.72 8.13 -7.93
N THR A 111 -25.68 9.25 -7.22
CA THR A 111 -24.52 10.15 -7.31
C THR A 111 -23.30 9.50 -6.66
N LEU A 112 -22.10 9.92 -7.08
CA LEU A 112 -20.85 9.51 -6.42
C LEU A 112 -20.88 9.77 -4.92
N ARG A 113 -21.50 10.87 -4.51
CA ARG A 113 -21.61 11.26 -3.10
C ARG A 113 -22.47 10.29 -2.29
N GLU A 114 -23.60 9.84 -2.85
CA GLU A 114 -24.48 8.86 -2.21
C GLU A 114 -23.78 7.50 -2.13
N TYR A 115 -23.18 7.07 -3.23
CA TYR A 115 -22.38 5.85 -3.25
C TYR A 115 -21.26 5.89 -2.22
N TRP A 116 -20.50 6.99 -2.16
CA TRP A 116 -19.39 7.15 -1.23
C TRP A 116 -19.84 7.13 0.23
N LYS A 117 -20.95 7.79 0.57
CA LYS A 117 -21.49 7.75 1.94
C LYS A 117 -21.87 6.34 2.37
N ASP A 118 -22.48 5.57 1.48
CA ASP A 118 -22.97 4.23 1.78
C ASP A 118 -21.86 3.16 1.68
N ASN A 119 -20.77 3.47 0.96
CA ASN A 119 -19.72 2.51 0.61
C ASN A 119 -18.32 2.94 1.02
N PHE A 120 -18.14 4.01 1.80
CA PHE A 120 -16.82 4.48 2.25
C PHE A 120 -15.98 3.35 2.87
N ASN A 121 -16.61 2.53 3.71
CA ASN A 121 -15.97 1.38 4.33
C ASN A 121 -15.73 0.22 3.34
N ASN A 122 -16.48 0.16 2.24
CA ASN A 122 -16.33 -0.81 1.16
C ASN A 122 -15.25 -0.42 0.15
N VAL A 123 -14.78 0.83 0.11
CA VAL A 123 -13.61 1.22 -0.70
C VAL A 123 -12.36 0.40 -0.30
N LYS A 124 -12.30 -0.07 0.95
CA LYS A 124 -11.31 -1.07 1.41
C LYS A 124 -11.31 -2.37 0.60
N LYS A 125 -12.39 -2.69 -0.11
CA LYS A 125 -12.48 -3.86 -1.00
C LYS A 125 -11.74 -3.67 -2.32
N LEU A 126 -11.30 -2.46 -2.67
CA LEU A 126 -10.44 -2.21 -3.83
C LEU A 126 -8.98 -2.59 -3.56
N TRP A 127 -8.62 -2.82 -2.29
CA TRP A 127 -7.28 -3.19 -1.87
C TRP A 127 -6.76 -4.46 -2.55
N PRO A 128 -7.49 -5.59 -2.60
CA PRO A 128 -7.02 -6.80 -3.26
C PRO A 128 -6.83 -6.62 -4.77
N GLU A 129 -7.68 -5.83 -5.43
CA GLU A 129 -7.58 -5.55 -6.87
C GLU A 129 -6.32 -4.73 -7.18
N SER A 130 -6.08 -3.68 -6.39
CA SER A 130 -4.89 -2.82 -6.52
C SER A 130 -3.57 -3.57 -6.23
N VAL A 131 -3.62 -4.54 -5.30
CA VAL A 131 -2.47 -5.39 -4.96
C VAL A 131 -2.23 -6.49 -6.00
N ALA A 132 -3.30 -7.03 -6.60
CA ALA A 132 -3.19 -8.05 -7.64
C ALA A 132 -2.68 -7.47 -8.96
N GLU A 133 -3.06 -6.23 -9.31
CA GLU A 133 -2.56 -5.55 -10.51
C GLU A 133 -1.12 -5.02 -10.31
N SER A 134 -0.65 -4.91 -9.06
CA SER A 134 0.74 -4.58 -8.74
C SER A 134 1.65 -5.78 -8.60
N THR A 135 1.32 -6.95 -9.19
CA THR A 135 2.28 -8.04 -9.29
C THR A 135 3.58 -7.50 -9.86
N PHE A 136 4.66 -7.61 -9.07
CA PHE A 136 6.01 -7.14 -9.38
C PHE A 136 6.66 -7.88 -10.57
N GLU A 137 5.87 -8.41 -11.51
CA GLU A 137 6.33 -8.98 -12.77
C GLU A 137 6.69 -7.84 -13.73
N GLY A 138 7.90 -7.31 -13.53
CA GLY A 138 8.51 -6.38 -14.45
C GLY A 138 8.00 -4.95 -14.29
N PHE A 139 8.95 -4.01 -14.12
CA PHE A 139 8.72 -2.58 -14.28
C PHE A 139 8.52 -2.22 -15.77
N GLU A 140 7.74 -3.00 -16.50
CA GLU A 140 7.38 -2.66 -17.88
C GLU A 140 6.13 -1.79 -17.89
N PRO A 141 6.11 -0.69 -18.66
CA PRO A 141 4.97 0.18 -18.70
C PRO A 141 3.90 -0.46 -19.60
N GLU A 142 2.92 -1.13 -18.99
CA GLU A 142 1.57 -1.08 -19.55
C GLU A 142 1.10 0.38 -19.55
N VAL A 143 0.18 0.72 -20.46
CA VAL A 143 -0.39 2.06 -20.70
C VAL A 143 -0.31 2.96 -19.46
N PRO A 144 0.23 4.20 -19.54
CA PRO A 144 0.40 5.05 -18.36
C PRO A 144 -0.91 5.10 -17.58
N VAL A 145 -0.91 4.60 -16.35
CA VAL A 145 -2.10 4.50 -15.49
C VAL A 145 -2.80 5.87 -15.38
N GLU A 146 -2.02 6.94 -15.49
CA GLU A 146 -2.45 8.33 -15.56
C GLU A 146 -3.35 8.62 -16.77
N GLU A 147 -3.02 8.14 -17.96
CA GLU A 147 -3.83 8.35 -19.17
C GLU A 147 -5.21 7.70 -19.04
N GLU A 148 -5.27 6.49 -18.45
CA GLU A 148 -6.53 5.80 -18.19
C GLU A 148 -7.38 6.54 -17.15
N ILE A 149 -6.77 7.01 -16.06
CA ILE A 149 -7.46 7.83 -15.04
C ILE A 149 -8.01 9.11 -15.67
N VAL A 150 -7.21 9.81 -16.50
CA VAL A 150 -7.64 11.02 -17.20
C VAL A 150 -8.80 10.75 -18.16
N SER A 151 -8.73 9.66 -18.92
CA SER A 151 -9.82 9.23 -19.82
C SER A 151 -11.13 8.98 -19.06
N LEU A 152 -11.06 8.25 -17.94
CA LEU A 152 -12.21 7.98 -17.07
C LEU A 152 -12.75 9.26 -16.43
N GLY A 153 -11.88 10.17 -15.97
CA GLY A 153 -12.34 11.45 -15.43
C GLY A 153 -13.07 12.30 -16.47
N ARG A 154 -12.55 12.36 -17.70
CA ARG A 154 -13.18 13.10 -18.80
C ARG A 154 -14.53 12.51 -19.22
N SER A 155 -14.69 11.18 -19.23
CA SER A 155 -15.99 10.56 -19.52
C SER A 155 -17.05 10.90 -18.47
N MET A 156 -16.61 11.19 -17.23
CA MET A 156 -17.43 11.68 -16.13
C MET A 156 -17.62 13.22 -16.15
N SER A 157 -17.23 13.90 -17.24
CA SER A 157 -17.27 15.37 -17.38
C SER A 157 -16.40 16.14 -16.38
N LEU A 158 -15.36 15.50 -15.84
CA LEU A 158 -14.33 16.19 -15.04
C LEU A 158 -13.29 16.84 -15.98
N VAL A 159 -12.90 18.08 -15.66
CA VAL A 159 -11.77 18.74 -16.32
C VAL A 159 -10.52 18.29 -15.58
N MET A 160 -9.76 17.37 -16.18
CA MET A 160 -8.58 16.75 -15.57
C MET A 160 -7.50 16.45 -16.63
N ASP A 161 -6.25 16.63 -16.24
CA ASP A 161 -5.05 16.22 -16.95
C ASP A 161 -4.09 15.43 -16.05
N GLU A 162 -2.98 14.94 -16.60
CA GLU A 162 -2.03 14.10 -15.87
C GLU A 162 -1.42 14.78 -14.64
N ARG A 163 -1.33 16.12 -14.63
CA ARG A 163 -0.79 16.86 -13.48
C ARG A 163 -1.74 16.77 -12.30
N ASP A 164 -3.04 16.87 -12.54
CA ASP A 164 -4.06 16.73 -11.51
C ASP A 164 -4.03 15.34 -10.87
N VAL A 165 -3.78 14.29 -11.67
CA VAL A 165 -3.63 12.91 -11.17
C VAL A 165 -2.37 12.77 -10.30
N ASN A 166 -1.25 13.34 -10.74
CA ASN A 166 -0.01 13.32 -9.97
C ASN A 166 -0.13 14.12 -8.67
N GLU A 167 -0.75 15.30 -8.70
CA GLU A 167 -1.03 16.10 -7.50
C GLU A 167 -1.91 15.32 -6.52
N LEU A 168 -2.97 14.66 -6.99
CA LEU A 168 -3.83 13.82 -6.15
C LEU A 168 -3.05 12.65 -5.50
N VAL A 169 -2.10 12.04 -6.21
CA VAL A 169 -1.24 10.98 -5.67
C VAL A 169 -0.27 11.53 -4.61
N GLU A 170 0.25 12.74 -4.84
CA GLU A 170 1.17 13.45 -3.95
C GLU A 170 0.49 14.02 -2.69
N GLU A 171 -0.75 14.51 -2.76
CA GLU A 171 -1.50 14.99 -1.59
C GLU A 171 -1.66 13.89 -0.52
N HIS A 172 -1.88 12.65 -0.96
CA HIS A 172 -1.92 11.50 -0.06
C HIS A 172 -0.54 11.10 0.49
N SER A 173 0.55 11.77 0.08
CA SER A 173 1.93 11.53 0.54
C SER A 173 2.35 12.44 1.68
N GLN A 174 1.55 13.45 2.04
CA GLN A 174 1.84 14.25 3.23
C GLN A 174 1.80 13.34 4.47
N GLU A 175 2.92 13.31 5.20
CA GLU A 175 2.98 12.63 6.49
C GLU A 175 1.89 13.21 7.40
N LEU A 176 1.19 12.34 8.13
CA LEU A 176 0.31 12.80 9.21
C LEU A 176 1.20 13.47 10.26
N THR A 177 1.23 14.81 10.26
CA THR A 177 2.02 15.58 11.21
C THR A 177 1.40 15.52 12.60
N THR A 178 2.22 15.51 13.64
CA THR A 178 1.79 15.49 15.05
C THR A 178 1.60 16.89 15.66
N GLU A 179 1.42 17.93 14.85
CA GLU A 179 1.05 19.26 15.38
C GLU A 179 -0.43 19.32 15.76
#